data_AF-A0A963Z761-F1
#
_entry.id   AF-A0A963Z761-F1
#
_cell.length_a   1.000
_cell.length_b   1.000
_cell.length_c   1.000
_cell.angle_alpha   90.00
_cell.angle_beta   90.00
_cell.angle_gamma   90.00
#
_symmetry.space_group_name_H-M   'P 1'
#
loop_
_entity.id
_entity.type
_entity.pdbx_description
1 polymer ?
#
loop_
_entity_poly.entity_id
_entity_poly.type
_entity_poly.pdbx_seq_one_letter_code
_entity_poly.pdbx_strand_id
1 'polypeptide(L)'
;MESEVASPHRRSRAAFDQMLACEKIWSVSSTQLIDSVRARTTAAYVSGRRAIGFSHGADPLVSTSEAPMALPAQGGKSTAYFYPGFVLVAANNGSDFALVDLAELQLSVTTAKFNETEAAPRDTAVIGKTWAKSNKDGSRDRRFKDNREIPVAVYGDLKMSTEGGLNEAFMTSRVEPCLAFGAAIQELQKLLRAGRSGHRIANQRTISPRY
;
A
#
# COMPACT_ATOMS: atom_id res chain seq x y z
N MET A 1 2.57 29.21 -11.79
CA MET A 1 1.44 28.63 -11.06
C MET A 1 1.70 27.15 -10.92
N GLU A 2 1.75 26.67 -9.69
CA GLU A 2 1.88 25.25 -9.40
C GLU A 2 0.54 24.57 -9.66
N SER A 3 0.53 23.41 -10.35
CA SER A 3 -0.74 22.73 -10.64
C SER A 3 -1.36 22.20 -9.33
N GLU A 4 -2.69 22.17 -9.25
CA GLU A 4 -3.41 21.65 -8.08
C GLU A 4 -3.01 20.19 -7.74
N VAL A 5 -2.58 19.43 -8.76
CA VAL A 5 -2.07 18.06 -8.69
C VAL A 5 -0.68 17.97 -8.03
N ALA A 6 0.16 19.00 -8.14
CA ALA A 6 1.55 18.96 -7.69
C ALA A 6 1.68 18.87 -6.16
N SER A 7 0.76 19.50 -5.42
CA SER A 7 0.76 19.53 -3.96
C SER A 7 0.52 18.14 -3.32
N PRO A 8 -0.56 17.40 -3.63
CA PRO A 8 -0.74 16.05 -3.11
C PRO A 8 0.30 15.06 -3.64
N HIS A 9 0.79 15.21 -4.87
CA HIS A 9 1.89 14.38 -5.38
C HIS A 9 3.17 14.54 -4.54
N ARG A 10 3.56 15.78 -4.19
CA ARG A 10 4.70 16.01 -3.29
C ARG A 10 4.48 15.41 -1.90
N ARG A 11 3.26 15.50 -1.35
CA ARG A 11 2.94 14.88 -0.07
C ARG A 11 3.02 13.35 -0.14
N SER A 12 2.52 12.73 -1.20
CA SER A 12 2.63 11.27 -1.38
C SER A 12 4.09 10.86 -1.49
N ARG A 13 4.91 11.64 -2.20
CA ARG A 13 6.35 11.39 -2.30
C ARG A 13 7.06 11.51 -0.94
N ALA A 14 6.83 12.59 -0.21
CA ALA A 14 7.43 12.79 1.11
C ALA A 14 6.99 11.71 2.12
N ALA A 15 5.73 11.25 2.06
CA ALA A 15 5.25 10.14 2.87
C ALA A 15 5.91 8.82 2.46
N PHE A 16 6.11 8.59 1.16
CA PHE A 16 6.82 7.44 0.64
C PHE A 16 8.29 7.42 1.08
N ASP A 17 8.98 8.56 1.07
CA ASP A 17 10.34 8.71 1.62
C ASP A 17 10.40 8.27 3.10
N GLN A 18 9.39 8.62 3.88
CA GLN A 18 9.27 8.18 5.27
C GLN A 18 8.96 6.68 5.40
N MET A 19 8.26 6.08 4.42
CA MET A 19 8.08 4.63 4.34
C MET A 19 9.39 3.90 4.00
N LEU A 20 10.26 4.48 3.15
CA LEU A 20 11.59 3.92 2.87
C LEU A 20 12.46 3.80 4.13
N ALA A 21 12.21 4.66 5.11
CA ALA A 21 12.88 4.66 6.41
C ALA A 21 12.26 3.68 7.44
N CYS A 22 11.30 2.84 7.05
CA CYS A 22 10.82 1.75 7.90
C CYS A 22 11.91 0.69 8.08
N GLU A 23 12.13 0.21 9.30
CA GLU A 23 13.04 -0.91 9.58
C GLU A 23 12.59 -2.18 8.85
N LYS A 24 11.27 -2.38 8.72
CA LYS A 24 10.70 -3.49 7.96
C LYS A 24 9.54 -3.06 7.08
N ILE A 25 9.59 -3.53 5.84
CA ILE A 25 8.46 -3.55 4.91
C ILE A 25 8.28 -5.00 4.50
N TRP A 26 7.03 -5.46 4.48
CA TRP A 26 6.68 -6.80 4.06
C TRP A 26 5.68 -6.78 2.91
N SER A 27 5.85 -7.71 1.97
CA SER A 27 4.78 -8.15 1.08
C SER A 27 3.97 -9.23 1.80
N VAL A 28 2.64 -9.14 1.70
CA VAL A 28 1.70 -10.07 2.30
C VAL A 28 0.84 -10.70 1.20
N SER A 29 0.60 -12.00 1.30
CA SER A 29 -0.33 -12.66 0.39
C SER A 29 -1.75 -12.13 0.59
N SER A 30 -2.36 -11.59 -0.46
CA SER A 30 -3.70 -10.98 -0.42
C SER A 30 -4.82 -11.99 -0.06
N THR A 31 -4.62 -13.28 -0.36
CA THR A 31 -5.56 -14.36 -0.01
C THR A 31 -5.62 -14.67 1.49
N GLN A 32 -4.53 -14.47 2.24
CA GLN A 32 -4.48 -14.79 3.68
C GLN A 32 -5.13 -13.71 4.55
N LEU A 33 -5.35 -12.51 4.01
CA LEU A 33 -6.08 -11.43 4.69
C LEU A 33 -7.60 -11.64 4.68
N ILE A 34 -8.13 -12.43 3.73
CA ILE A 34 -9.56 -12.78 3.70
C ILE A 34 -9.91 -13.67 4.89
N ASP A 35 -9.00 -14.55 5.31
CA ASP A 35 -9.22 -15.43 6.47
C ASP A 35 -9.22 -14.66 7.80
N SER A 36 -8.41 -13.62 7.97
CA SER A 36 -8.41 -12.82 9.20
C SER A 36 -9.66 -11.95 9.34
N VAL A 37 -10.22 -11.45 8.24
CA VAL A 37 -11.51 -10.74 8.21
C VAL A 37 -12.67 -11.70 8.54
N ARG A 38 -12.62 -12.96 8.10
CA ARG A 38 -13.59 -14.00 8.49
C ARG A 38 -13.42 -14.48 9.93
N ALA A 39 -12.20 -14.49 10.46
CA ALA A 39 -11.89 -15.10 11.75
C ALA A 39 -12.28 -14.25 12.98
N ARG A 40 -12.60 -12.94 12.83
CA ARG A 40 -12.91 -12.03 13.96
C ARG A 40 -11.89 -12.07 15.11
N THR A 41 -10.68 -12.56 14.87
CA THR A 41 -9.61 -12.66 15.87
C THR A 41 -8.88 -11.33 15.91
N THR A 42 -8.73 -10.79 17.12
CA THR A 42 -8.16 -9.46 17.43
C THR A 42 -6.69 -9.29 17.05
N ALA A 43 -6.02 -10.37 16.62
CA ALA A 43 -4.68 -10.32 16.04
C ALA A 43 -4.50 -11.47 15.04
N ALA A 44 -4.03 -11.15 13.84
CA ALA A 44 -3.78 -12.12 12.80
C ALA A 44 -2.42 -12.80 13.01
N TYR A 45 -2.39 -14.13 13.00
CA TYR A 45 -1.16 -14.88 12.72
C TYR A 45 -1.01 -14.94 11.20
N VAL A 46 -0.26 -14.02 10.60
CA VAL A 46 0.06 -14.13 9.17
C VAL A 46 1.36 -14.89 9.03
N SER A 47 1.26 -16.22 8.96
CA SER A 47 2.29 -17.08 8.38
C SER A 47 2.34 -16.80 6.87
N GLY A 48 3.08 -15.77 6.46
CA GLY A 48 3.15 -15.37 5.04
C GLY A 48 3.73 -13.97 4.72
N ARG A 49 4.39 -13.30 5.67
CA ARG A 49 5.07 -12.02 5.40
C ARG A 49 6.45 -12.28 4.77
N ARG A 50 6.71 -11.70 3.60
CA ARG A 50 8.04 -11.71 2.97
C ARG A 50 8.65 -10.32 3.06
N ALA A 51 9.84 -10.21 3.65
CA ALA A 51 10.55 -8.93 3.72
C ALA A 51 10.88 -8.43 2.31
N ILE A 52 10.60 -7.16 2.06
CA ILE A 52 10.87 -6.46 0.81
C ILE A 52 11.39 -5.05 1.09
N GLY A 53 11.88 -4.38 0.05
CA GLY A 53 12.16 -2.95 0.07
C GLY A 53 11.26 -2.21 -0.91
N PHE A 54 10.97 -0.96 -0.60
CA PHE A 54 10.50 0.03 -1.55
C PHE A 54 11.70 0.85 -2.02
N SER A 55 11.57 1.56 -3.13
CA SER A 55 12.64 2.42 -3.64
C SER A 55 12.11 3.57 -4.47
N HIS A 56 12.98 4.52 -4.76
CA HIS A 56 12.87 5.30 -5.99
C HIS A 56 13.67 4.61 -7.07
N GLY A 57 13.14 4.53 -8.28
CA GLY A 57 13.83 3.89 -9.40
C GLY A 57 13.41 4.51 -10.72
N ALA A 58 14.32 4.58 -11.68
CA ALA A 58 13.96 4.90 -13.05
C ALA A 58 13.36 3.65 -13.71
N ASP A 59 12.25 3.81 -14.42
CA ASP A 59 11.71 2.76 -15.27
C ASP A 59 12.35 2.85 -16.68
N PRO A 60 12.33 1.76 -17.47
CA PRO A 60 12.94 1.77 -18.81
C PRO A 60 12.10 2.51 -19.87
N LEU A 61 10.85 2.87 -19.60
CA LEU A 61 9.89 3.37 -20.58
C LEU A 61 9.58 4.87 -20.43
N VAL A 62 9.66 5.45 -19.24
CA VAL A 62 9.27 6.85 -18.97
C VAL A 62 10.42 7.65 -18.37
N SER A 63 11.11 8.41 -19.21
CA SER A 63 12.13 9.36 -18.76
C SER A 63 11.50 10.58 -18.08
N THR A 64 11.84 10.79 -16.80
CA THR A 64 11.37 11.92 -15.98
C THR A 64 12.54 12.53 -15.21
N SER A 65 12.43 13.81 -14.86
CA SER A 65 13.45 14.50 -14.06
C SER A 65 13.48 14.03 -12.60
N GLU A 66 12.38 13.51 -12.09
CA GLU A 66 12.25 12.95 -10.75
C GLU A 66 11.92 11.46 -10.82
N ALA A 67 12.74 10.62 -10.18
CA ALA A 67 12.52 9.17 -10.17
C ALA A 67 11.17 8.82 -9.50
N PRO A 68 10.30 8.01 -10.13
CA PRO A 68 9.01 7.60 -9.55
C PRO A 68 9.16 6.82 -8.24
N MET A 69 8.07 6.71 -7.48
CA MET A 69 8.01 5.77 -6.34
C MET A 69 7.83 4.36 -6.89
N ALA A 70 8.66 3.41 -6.47
CA ALA A 70 8.70 2.05 -7.01
C ALA A 70 8.41 1.02 -5.92
N LEU A 71 7.38 0.20 -6.16
CA LEU A 71 6.96 -0.88 -5.27
C LEU A 71 7.03 -2.23 -6.01
N PRO A 72 7.56 -3.30 -5.39
CA PRO A 72 7.51 -4.64 -5.98
C PRO A 72 6.07 -5.10 -6.19
N ALA A 73 5.76 -5.65 -7.35
CA ALA A 73 4.45 -6.18 -7.70
C ALA A 73 4.55 -7.63 -8.20
N GLN A 74 3.41 -8.33 -8.24
CA GLN A 74 3.26 -9.69 -8.75
C GLN A 74 4.26 -10.66 -8.10
N GLY A 75 4.37 -10.59 -6.77
CA GLY A 75 5.32 -11.39 -6.00
C GLY A 75 6.79 -11.02 -6.23
N GLY A 76 7.07 -9.81 -6.76
CA GLY A 76 8.41 -9.31 -7.06
C GLY A 76 8.90 -9.63 -8.48
N LYS A 77 8.04 -10.15 -9.36
CA LYS A 77 8.36 -10.35 -10.79
C LYS A 77 8.26 -9.06 -11.61
N SER A 78 7.53 -8.09 -11.09
CA SER A 78 7.28 -6.80 -11.73
C SER A 78 7.50 -5.67 -10.72
N THR A 79 7.57 -4.45 -11.20
CA THR A 79 7.64 -3.23 -10.40
C THR A 79 6.52 -2.28 -10.79
N ALA A 80 5.79 -1.78 -9.80
CA ALA A 80 4.78 -0.74 -9.94
C ALA A 80 5.41 0.63 -9.67
N TYR A 81 5.60 1.41 -10.73
CA TYR A 81 6.14 2.78 -10.70
C TYR A 81 5.00 3.79 -10.67
N PHE A 82 4.89 4.54 -9.59
CA PHE A 82 3.86 5.56 -9.38
C PHE A 82 4.30 6.91 -9.92
N TYR A 83 3.51 7.44 -10.85
CA TYR A 83 3.58 8.80 -11.38
C TYR A 83 2.34 9.60 -10.94
N PRO A 84 2.33 10.93 -11.08
CA PRO A 84 1.20 11.76 -10.65
C PRO A 84 -0.16 11.39 -11.25
N GLY A 85 -0.21 10.73 -12.42
CA GLY A 85 -1.47 10.41 -13.12
C GLY A 85 -1.70 8.92 -13.40
N PHE A 86 -0.66 8.09 -13.31
CA PHE A 86 -0.73 6.67 -13.67
C PHE A 86 0.29 5.87 -12.87
N VAL A 87 0.10 4.56 -12.83
CA VAL A 87 1.06 3.58 -12.34
C VAL A 87 1.49 2.72 -13.51
N LEU A 88 2.79 2.71 -13.80
CA LEU A 88 3.37 1.78 -14.77
C LEU A 88 3.76 0.50 -14.04
N VAL A 89 3.15 -0.63 -14.43
CA VAL A 89 3.54 -1.95 -13.94
C VAL A 89 4.39 -2.60 -15.01
N ALA A 90 5.69 -2.76 -14.77
CA ALA A 90 6.62 -3.34 -15.75
C ALA A 90 7.26 -4.62 -15.21
N ALA A 91 7.33 -5.66 -16.04
CA ALA A 91 8.01 -6.90 -15.71
C ALA A 91 9.53 -6.64 -15.59
N ASN A 92 10.16 -7.19 -14.56
CA ASN A 92 11.57 -6.92 -14.27
C ASN A 92 12.54 -7.49 -15.32
N ASN A 93 12.07 -8.45 -16.13
CA ASN A 93 12.80 -9.00 -17.28
C ASN A 93 12.56 -8.20 -18.58
N GLY A 94 11.76 -7.14 -18.55
CA GLY A 94 11.41 -6.31 -19.70
C GLY A 94 10.44 -6.94 -20.69
N SER A 95 9.82 -8.08 -20.39
CA SER A 95 8.98 -8.81 -21.35
C SER A 95 7.57 -8.25 -21.51
N ASP A 96 7.08 -7.49 -20.54
CA ASP A 96 5.70 -7.02 -20.50
C ASP A 96 5.57 -5.74 -19.65
N PHE A 97 4.54 -4.94 -19.94
CA PHE A 97 4.17 -3.77 -19.16
C PHE A 97 2.68 -3.44 -19.30
N ALA A 98 2.13 -2.83 -18.26
CA ALA A 98 0.76 -2.33 -18.24
C ALA A 98 0.72 -0.93 -17.63
N LEU A 99 -0.14 -0.07 -18.19
CA LEU A 99 -0.41 1.25 -17.64
C LEU A 99 -1.74 1.21 -16.89
N VAL A 100 -1.68 1.50 -15.59
CA VAL A 100 -2.84 1.61 -14.72
C VAL A 100 -3.12 3.08 -14.51
N ASP A 101 -4.33 3.49 -14.80
CA ASP A 101 -4.79 4.83 -14.45
C ASP A 101 -4.83 4.99 -12.92
N LEU A 102 -4.11 5.99 -12.38
CA LEU A 102 -4.02 6.17 -10.93
C LEU A 102 -5.40 6.45 -10.33
N ALA A 103 -6.30 7.09 -11.07
CA ALA A 103 -7.66 7.36 -10.63
C ALA A 103 -8.53 6.10 -10.53
N GLU A 104 -8.18 5.00 -11.21
CA GLU A 104 -8.90 3.72 -11.17
C GLU A 104 -8.23 2.69 -10.25
N LEU A 105 -7.03 2.98 -9.75
CA LEU A 105 -6.36 2.16 -8.73
C LEU A 105 -7.17 2.15 -7.42
N GLN A 106 -7.58 0.96 -6.98
CA GLN A 106 -8.23 0.80 -5.68
C GLN A 106 -7.14 0.78 -4.61
N LEU A 107 -7.11 1.78 -3.74
CA LEU A 107 -6.13 1.92 -2.67
C LEU A 107 -6.82 1.91 -1.31
N SER A 108 -6.42 0.98 -0.45
CA SER A 108 -6.87 0.91 0.95
C SER A 108 -5.65 0.99 1.87
N VAL A 109 -5.68 1.93 2.81
CA VAL A 109 -4.65 2.04 3.84
C VAL A 109 -5.28 2.09 5.21
N THR A 110 -4.88 1.18 6.08
CA THR A 110 -5.39 1.04 7.45
C THR A 110 -4.25 0.63 8.40
N THR A 111 -4.60 0.19 9.60
CA THR A 111 -3.66 -0.38 10.57
C THR A 111 -4.01 -1.83 10.83
N ALA A 112 -3.00 -2.68 11.04
CA ALA A 112 -3.19 -4.07 11.43
C ALA A 112 -2.47 -4.37 12.74
N LYS A 113 -3.16 -5.07 13.66
CA LYS A 113 -2.57 -5.60 14.89
C LYS A 113 -1.94 -6.95 14.62
N PHE A 114 -0.74 -7.16 15.14
CA PHE A 114 0.03 -8.38 14.92
C PHE A 114 0.63 -8.92 16.21
N ASN A 115 0.45 -10.21 16.47
CA ASN A 115 1.08 -10.89 17.61
C ASN A 115 2.49 -11.31 17.20
N GLU A 116 3.52 -10.61 17.64
CA GLU A 116 4.88 -10.88 17.21
C GLU A 116 5.52 -12.03 17.99
N THR A 117 5.63 -13.17 17.34
CA THR A 117 6.34 -14.33 17.88
C THR A 117 7.85 -14.19 17.80
N GLU A 118 8.34 -13.28 16.95
CA GLU A 118 9.75 -12.91 16.80
C GLU A 118 10.01 -11.53 17.45
N ALA A 119 11.20 -10.97 17.21
CA ALA A 119 11.49 -9.59 17.61
C ALA A 119 10.71 -8.62 16.72
N ALA A 120 9.86 -7.78 17.33
CA ALA A 120 9.22 -6.67 16.63
C ALA A 120 10.29 -5.66 16.17
N PRO A 121 10.09 -4.98 15.02
CA PRO A 121 10.96 -3.88 14.61
C PRO A 121 10.98 -2.77 15.66
N ARG A 122 12.10 -2.06 15.79
CA ARG A 122 12.31 -1.06 16.85
C ARG A 122 11.48 0.21 16.63
N ASP A 123 11.10 0.48 15.38
CA ASP A 123 10.31 1.63 14.95
C ASP A 123 8.80 1.34 14.94
N THR A 124 8.38 0.18 15.46
CA THR A 124 6.98 -0.24 15.54
C THR A 124 6.35 0.12 16.88
N ALA A 125 5.08 0.55 16.85
CA ALA A 125 4.29 0.74 18.06
C ALA A 125 3.83 -0.62 18.64
N VAL A 126 4.25 -0.92 19.87
CA VAL A 126 3.74 -2.06 20.66
C VAL A 126 2.61 -1.56 21.56
N ILE A 127 1.40 -2.04 21.31
CA ILE A 127 0.18 -1.57 22.01
C ILE A 127 -0.27 -2.49 23.16
N GLY A 128 0.47 -3.56 23.40
CA GLY A 128 0.16 -4.52 24.47
C GLY A 128 0.94 -5.80 24.36
N LYS A 129 0.52 -6.79 25.13
CA LYS A 129 1.05 -8.16 25.12
C LYS A 129 -0.08 -9.17 25.10
N THR A 130 0.22 -10.36 24.63
CA THR A 130 -0.68 -11.52 24.64
C THR A 130 0.11 -12.80 24.85
N TRP A 131 -0.55 -13.92 25.13
CA TRP A 131 0.12 -15.22 25.25
C TRP A 131 0.36 -15.84 23.87
N ALA A 132 1.57 -16.35 23.64
CA ALA A 132 1.94 -17.04 22.39
C ALA A 132 1.02 -18.24 22.08
N LYS A 133 0.47 -18.87 23.13
CA LYS A 133 -0.66 -19.79 23.07
C LYS A 133 -1.76 -19.27 24.00
N SER A 134 -2.84 -18.75 23.42
CA SER A 134 -3.96 -18.18 24.17
C SER A 134 -5.17 -19.10 24.12
N ASN A 135 -5.90 -19.19 25.24
CA ASN A 135 -7.25 -19.76 25.28
C ASN A 135 -8.24 -18.84 24.53
N LYS A 136 -9.48 -19.31 24.32
CA LYS A 136 -10.52 -18.51 23.65
C LYS A 136 -10.84 -17.19 24.37
N ASP A 137 -10.59 -17.12 25.67
CA ASP A 137 -10.77 -15.94 26.53
C ASP A 137 -9.52 -15.03 26.59
N GLY A 138 -8.44 -15.38 25.89
CA GLY A 138 -7.17 -14.64 25.91
C GLY A 138 -6.22 -15.00 27.07
N SER A 139 -6.62 -15.89 27.98
CA SER A 139 -5.75 -16.34 29.08
C SER A 139 -4.64 -17.27 28.60
N ARG A 140 -3.58 -17.42 29.41
CA ARG A 140 -2.47 -18.34 29.14
C ARG A 140 -2.97 -19.77 29.00
N ASP A 141 -2.70 -20.41 27.87
CA ASP A 141 -2.87 -21.85 27.76
C ASP A 141 -1.75 -22.56 28.56
N ARG A 142 -2.11 -23.13 29.71
CA ARG A 142 -1.18 -23.76 30.67
C ARG A 142 -0.73 -25.16 30.25
N ARG A 143 -1.29 -25.73 29.18
CA ARG A 143 -0.82 -27.02 28.63
C ARG A 143 0.56 -26.90 27.98
N PHE A 144 0.93 -25.68 27.58
CA PHE A 144 2.22 -25.37 26.98
C PHE A 144 3.19 -24.85 28.04
N LYS A 145 4.15 -25.70 28.43
CA LYS A 145 5.13 -25.43 29.51
C LYS A 145 5.89 -24.11 29.31
N ASP A 146 6.33 -23.85 28.08
CA ASP A 146 7.15 -22.68 27.71
C ASP A 146 6.35 -21.58 27.00
N ASN A 147 5.05 -21.48 27.30
CA ASN A 147 4.19 -20.43 26.75
C ASN A 147 4.53 -19.07 27.36
N ARG A 148 5.21 -18.22 26.58
CA ARG A 148 5.60 -16.86 26.92
C ARG A 148 4.58 -15.82 26.45
N GLU A 149 4.60 -14.66 27.09
CA GLU A 149 3.97 -13.47 26.52
C GLU A 149 4.76 -12.98 25.29
N ILE A 150 4.03 -12.46 24.32
CA ILE A 150 4.54 -11.87 23.08
C ILE A 150 3.91 -10.50 22.87
N PRO A 151 4.63 -9.54 22.27
CA PRO A 151 4.11 -8.21 22.02
C PRO A 151 2.99 -8.22 20.96
N VAL A 152 2.04 -7.31 21.12
CA VAL A 152 1.06 -6.97 20.09
C VAL A 152 1.53 -5.68 19.43
N ALA A 153 2.07 -5.80 18.22
CA ALA A 153 2.55 -4.71 17.39
C ALA A 153 1.41 -4.14 16.52
N VAL A 154 1.56 -2.89 16.09
CA VAL A 154 0.69 -2.25 15.08
C VAL A 154 1.51 -1.86 13.87
N TYR A 155 1.04 -2.27 12.71
CA TYR A 155 1.66 -2.01 11.41
C TYR A 155 0.73 -1.22 10.51
N GLY A 156 1.30 -0.42 9.61
CA GLY A 156 0.55 0.17 8.51
C GLY A 156 0.22 -0.92 7.49
N ASP A 157 -1.05 -1.06 7.11
CA ASP A 157 -1.56 -2.03 6.13
C ASP A 157 -1.93 -1.28 4.84
N LEU A 158 -1.20 -1.53 3.75
CA LEU A 158 -1.38 -0.89 2.45
C LEU A 158 -1.81 -1.95 1.43
N LYS A 159 -2.97 -1.77 0.80
CA LYS A 159 -3.49 -2.65 -0.25
C LYS A 159 -3.76 -1.87 -1.51
N MET A 160 -3.39 -2.45 -2.64
CA MET A 160 -3.66 -1.91 -3.96
C MET A 160 -4.18 -2.98 -4.90
N SER A 161 -5.25 -2.66 -5.63
CA SER A 161 -5.81 -3.56 -6.63
C SER A 161 -6.34 -2.83 -7.85
N THR A 162 -6.42 -3.55 -8.97
CA THR A 162 -7.09 -3.12 -10.20
C THR A 162 -7.98 -4.25 -10.71
N GLU A 163 -9.00 -3.91 -11.51
CA GLU A 163 -9.79 -4.92 -12.22
C GLU A 163 -8.92 -5.75 -13.20
N GLY A 164 -7.87 -5.15 -13.74
CA GLY A 164 -6.92 -5.78 -14.66
C GLY A 164 -5.91 -6.73 -14.01
N GLY A 165 -6.03 -7.04 -12.71
CA GLY A 165 -5.27 -8.10 -12.06
C GLY A 165 -4.06 -7.69 -11.21
N LEU A 166 -3.81 -6.38 -11.02
CA LEU A 166 -2.91 -5.94 -9.94
C LEU A 166 -3.59 -6.22 -8.60
N ASN A 167 -2.89 -6.85 -7.66
CA ASN A 167 -3.42 -7.15 -6.33
C ASN A 167 -2.27 -7.34 -5.34
N GLU A 168 -1.81 -6.24 -4.75
CA GLU A 168 -0.69 -6.24 -3.81
C GLU A 168 -1.16 -5.82 -2.42
N ALA A 169 -0.55 -6.44 -1.40
CA ALA A 169 -0.70 -6.05 -0.01
C ALA A 169 0.66 -5.93 0.65
N PHE A 170 0.85 -4.88 1.43
CA PHE A 170 2.07 -4.55 2.12
C PHE A 170 1.82 -4.21 3.58
N MET A 171 2.79 -4.52 4.42
CA MET A 171 2.84 -4.05 5.79
C MET A 171 4.10 -3.23 6.02
N THR A 172 3.97 -2.17 6.79
CA THR A 172 5.09 -1.28 7.17
C THR A 172 5.20 -1.20 8.69
N SER A 173 6.43 -1.19 9.19
CA SER A 173 6.69 -1.10 10.64
C SER A 173 6.25 0.23 11.24
N ARG A 174 6.30 1.33 10.47
CA ARG A 174 5.77 2.64 10.86
C ARG A 174 4.39 2.88 10.26
N VAL A 175 3.42 3.23 11.10
CA VAL A 175 2.01 3.40 10.71
C VAL A 175 1.77 4.74 10.02
N GLU A 176 2.28 5.82 10.59
CA GLU A 176 1.97 7.19 10.19
C GLU A 176 2.39 7.50 8.74
N PRO A 177 3.60 7.12 8.27
CA PRO A 177 3.99 7.32 6.88
C PRO A 177 3.07 6.59 5.90
N CYS A 178 2.65 5.37 6.24
CA CYS A 178 1.76 4.57 5.41
C CYS A 178 0.39 5.24 5.26
N LEU A 179 -0.22 5.67 6.37
CA LEU A 179 -1.49 6.39 6.36
C LEU A 179 -1.40 7.72 5.59
N ALA A 180 -0.31 8.47 5.78
CA ALA A 180 -0.06 9.73 5.07
C ALA A 180 0.07 9.51 3.56
N PHE A 181 0.77 8.45 3.13
CA PHE A 181 0.87 8.07 1.73
C PHE A 181 -0.51 7.76 1.13
N GLY A 182 -1.30 6.94 1.81
CA GLY A 182 -2.67 6.61 1.40
C GLY A 182 -3.55 7.85 1.23
N ALA A 183 -3.55 8.73 2.23
CA ALA A 183 -4.33 9.97 2.21
C ALA A 183 -3.93 10.88 1.03
N ALA A 184 -2.63 11.05 0.79
CA ALA A 184 -2.13 11.89 -0.29
C ALA A 184 -2.46 11.31 -1.68
N ILE A 185 -2.33 10.00 -1.88
CA ILE A 185 -2.72 9.36 -3.14
C ILE A 185 -4.24 9.47 -3.36
N GLN A 186 -5.05 9.27 -2.32
CA GLN A 186 -6.51 9.40 -2.44
C GLN A 186 -6.95 10.84 -2.77
N GLU A 187 -6.25 11.85 -2.25
CA GLU A 187 -6.47 13.24 -2.63
C GLU A 187 -6.10 13.49 -4.10
N LEU A 188 -4.94 12.98 -4.53
CA LEU A 188 -4.50 13.01 -5.93
C LEU A 188 -5.54 12.35 -6.86
N GLN A 189 -6.08 11.19 -6.48
CA GLN A 189 -7.14 10.50 -7.22
C GLN A 189 -8.42 11.35 -7.34
N LYS A 190 -8.82 12.07 -6.29
CA LYS A 190 -9.98 12.97 -6.34
C LYS A 190 -9.77 14.08 -7.37
N LEU A 191 -8.60 14.71 -7.40
CA LEU A 191 -8.28 15.75 -8.36
C LEU A 191 -8.26 15.22 -9.80
N LEU A 192 -7.64 14.06 -10.03
CA LEU A 192 -7.62 13.42 -11.35
C LEU A 192 -9.04 13.10 -11.86
N ARG A 193 -9.92 12.60 -10.99
CA ARG A 193 -11.33 12.35 -11.33
C ARG A 193 -12.10 13.63 -11.65
N ALA A 194 -11.89 14.69 -10.86
CA ALA A 194 -12.52 16.00 -11.09
C ALA A 194 -12.09 16.63 -12.43
N GLY A 195 -10.80 16.54 -12.78
CA GLY A 195 -10.27 17.01 -14.06
C GLY A 195 -10.91 16.33 -15.28
N ARG A 196 -11.27 15.05 -15.18
CA ARG A 196 -11.98 14.30 -16.23
C ARG A 196 -13.40 14.81 -16.45
N SER A 197 -14.10 15.11 -15.36
CA SER A 197 -15.48 15.63 -15.42
C SER A 197 -15.54 17.02 -16.04
N GLY A 198 -14.55 17.87 -15.81
CA GLY A 198 -14.45 19.20 -16.44
C GLY A 198 -14.24 19.15 -17.95
N HIS A 199 -13.45 18.20 -18.45
CA HIS A 199 -13.18 18.06 -19.89
C HIS A 199 -14.36 17.49 -20.69
N ARG A 200 -15.29 16.74 -20.05
CA ARG A 200 -16.50 16.23 -20.70
C ARG A 200 -17.55 17.30 -20.99
N ILE A 201 -17.55 18.43 -20.29
CA ILE A 201 -18.53 19.52 -20.52
C ILE A 201 -18.07 20.47 -21.64
N ALA A 202 -16.75 20.62 -21.86
CA ALA A 202 -16.22 21.52 -22.88
C ALA A 202 -16.47 21.06 -24.33
N ASN A 203 -16.62 19.74 -24.57
CA ASN A 203 -16.84 19.18 -25.92
C ASN A 203 -18.31 19.07 -26.36
N GLN A 204 -19.26 19.66 -25.63
CA GLN A 204 -20.68 19.66 -26.03
C GLN A 204 -21.24 21.02 -26.47
N ARG A 205 -20.39 22.04 -26.67
CA ARG A 205 -20.85 23.35 -27.15
C ARG A 205 -20.52 23.57 -28.63
N THR A 206 -21.59 23.46 -29.43
CA THR A 206 -21.88 24.15 -30.70
C THR A 206 -21.29 23.57 -31.98
N ILE A 207 -21.99 22.57 -32.54
CA ILE A 207 -22.21 22.51 -33.99
C ILE A 207 -23.63 23.06 -34.20
N SER A 208 -23.75 24.34 -34.56
CA SER A 208 -24.97 24.86 -35.17
C SER A 208 -24.81 24.74 -36.69
N PRO A 209 -25.67 24.00 -37.40
CA PRO A 209 -25.70 24.05 -38.84
C PRO A 209 -26.53 25.26 -39.25
N ARG A 210 -25.95 26.20 -40.00
CA ARG A 210 -26.74 27.08 -40.88
C ARG A 210 -26.01 27.27 -42.20
N TYR A 211 -26.68 26.69 -43.21
CA TYR A 211 -26.80 27.03 -44.62
C TYR A 211 -26.12 28.31 -45.09
#